data_AF-A0A382MYX1-F1
#
_entry.id   AF-A0A382MYX1-F1
#
_cell.length_a   1.000
_cell.length_b   1.000
_cell.length_c   1.000
_cell.angle_alpha   90.00
_cell.angle_beta   90.00
_cell.angle_gamma   90.00
#
_symmetry.space_group_name_H-M   'P 1'
#
loop_
_entity.id
_entity.type
_entity.pdbx_description
1 polymer ?
#
loop_
_entity_poly.entity_id
_entity_poly.type
_entity_poly.pdbx_seq_one_letter_code
_entity_poly.pdbx_strand_id
1 'polypeptide(L)'
;GVGKNVKPIHIVTTQIWIGVLVLLAIGLVTGQINEVVQVKLRSALYLAGGALVNTAGSLVFWLALSRSTVSKVYPTTQSIFISISVLAGWLFLGDSPKIGVIGGAILIIGA
;
A
#
# COMPACT_ATOMS: atom_id res chain seq x y z
N GLY A 1 9.61 -19.94 2.77
CA GLY A 1 9.11 -18.87 3.67
C GLY A 1 10.19 -17.82 3.77
N VAL A 2 9.81 -16.54 3.78
CA VAL A 2 10.73 -15.42 4.02
C VAL A 2 11.58 -15.76 5.25
N GLY A 3 12.90 -15.62 5.12
CA GLY A 3 13.90 -16.29 5.96
C GLY A 3 13.60 -16.24 7.47
N LYS A 4 13.70 -17.41 8.12
CA LYS A 4 13.38 -17.71 9.52
C LYS A 4 13.95 -16.74 10.59
N ASN A 5 14.83 -15.80 10.23
CA ASN A 5 15.58 -14.96 11.16
C ASN A 5 15.26 -13.46 11.09
N VAL A 6 14.42 -13.00 10.14
CA VAL A 6 14.09 -11.56 10.03
C VAL A 6 12.66 -11.32 10.49
N LYS A 7 12.49 -10.50 11.54
CA LYS A 7 11.16 -10.11 12.02
C LYS A 7 10.48 -9.21 10.98
N PRO A 8 9.17 -9.42 10.69
CA PRO A 8 8.39 -8.56 9.79
C PRO A 8 8.56 -7.05 10.05
N ILE A 9 8.66 -6.65 11.31
CA ILE A 9 8.87 -5.25 11.68
C ILE A 9 10.19 -4.68 11.14
N HIS A 10 11.28 -5.45 11.16
CA HIS A 10 12.55 -5.00 10.59
C HIS A 10 12.44 -4.79 9.08
N ILE A 11 11.73 -5.68 8.39
CA ILE A 11 11.50 -5.56 6.94
C ILE A 11 10.76 -4.25 6.63
N VAL A 12 9.67 -3.98 7.34
CA VAL A 12 8.87 -2.76 7.14
C VAL A 12 9.68 -1.51 7.48
N THR A 13 10.41 -1.51 8.59
CA THR A 13 11.28 -0.38 8.97
C THR A 13 12.34 -0.11 7.89
N THR A 14 12.98 -1.15 7.36
CA THR A 14 13.95 -1.01 6.26
C THR A 14 13.28 -0.47 4.99
N GLN A 15 12.07 -0.95 4.63
CA GLN A 15 11.33 -0.44 3.48
C GLN A 15 11.02 1.07 3.60
N ILE A 16 10.63 1.53 4.79
CA ILE A 16 10.38 2.95 5.05
C ILE A 16 11.65 3.78 4.86
N TRP A 17 12.77 3.36 5.48
CA TRP A 17 14.03 4.07 5.36
C TRP A 17 14.56 4.14 3.93
N ILE A 18 14.49 3.02 3.19
CA ILE A 18 14.84 3.00 1.77
C ILE A 18 13.95 3.96 0.98
N GLY A 19 12.64 3.92 1.21
CA GLY A 19 11.69 4.82 0.56
C GLY A 19 12.00 6.30 0.82
N VAL A 20 12.30 6.66 2.08
CA VAL A 20 12.70 8.02 2.46
C VAL A 20 13.98 8.44 1.75
N LEU A 21 15.01 7.59 1.74
CA LEU A 21 16.28 7.90 1.06
C LEU A 21 16.09 8.10 -0.45
N VAL A 22 15.28 7.27 -1.09
CA VAL A 22 14.95 7.40 -2.52
C VAL A 22 14.21 8.71 -2.79
N LEU A 23 13.22 9.07 -1.96
CA LEU A 23 12.49 10.33 -2.11
C LEU A 23 13.39 11.55 -1.92
N LEU A 24 14.31 11.51 -0.95
CA LEU A 24 15.30 12.56 -0.75
C LEU A 24 16.25 12.69 -1.94
N ALA A 25 16.73 11.56 -2.48
CA ALA A 25 17.59 11.56 -3.66
C ALA A 25 16.87 12.15 -4.89
N ILE A 26 15.62 11.76 -5.13
CA ILE A 26 14.81 12.31 -6.22
C ILE A 26 14.58 13.81 -6.02
N GLY A 27 14.17 14.22 -4.81
CA GLY A 27 13.96 15.63 -4.49
C GLY A 27 15.22 16.49 -4.68
N LEU A 28 16.39 15.95 -4.33
CA LEU A 28 17.68 16.58 -4.58
C LEU A 28 17.95 16.76 -6.07
N VAL A 29 17.71 15.71 -6.87
CA VAL A 29 17.95 15.72 -8.33
C VAL A 29 16.98 16.64 -9.06
N THR A 30 15.72 16.70 -8.64
CA THR A 30 14.67 17.52 -9.28
C THR A 30 14.61 18.95 -8.77
N GLY A 31 15.35 19.29 -7.70
CA GLY A 31 15.30 20.60 -7.06
C GLY A 31 14.00 20.88 -6.27
N GLN A 32 13.15 19.87 -6.08
CA GLN A 32 11.81 20.01 -5.48
C GLN A 32 11.80 19.93 -3.95
N ILE A 33 12.96 19.88 -3.28
CA ILE A 33 13.02 19.80 -1.80
C ILE A 33 12.27 20.96 -1.14
N ASN A 34 12.36 22.16 -1.71
CA ASN A 34 11.69 23.33 -1.17
C ASN A 34 10.16 23.23 -1.25
N GLU A 35 9.62 22.50 -2.22
CA GLU A 35 8.17 22.28 -2.35
C GLU A 35 7.64 21.33 -1.27
N VAL A 36 8.45 20.37 -0.83
CA VAL A 36 8.11 19.45 0.27
C VAL A 36 7.89 20.21 1.59
N VAL A 37 8.64 21.29 1.80
CA VAL A 37 8.53 22.14 3.00
C VAL A 37 7.30 23.07 2.93
N GLN A 38 6.80 23.35 1.73
CA GLN A 38 5.64 24.23 1.52
C GLN A 38 4.28 23.50 1.62
N VAL A 39 4.28 22.20 1.91
CA VAL A 39 3.04 21.43 2.08
C VAL A 39 2.23 21.98 3.25
N LYS A 40 1.00 22.42 2.97
CA LYS A 40 0.06 22.87 4.00
C LYS A 40 -0.12 21.78 5.06
N LEU A 41 -0.10 22.16 6.34
CA LEU A 41 -0.21 21.23 7.47
C LEU A 41 -1.36 20.23 7.34
N ARG A 42 -2.53 20.68 6.88
CA ARG A 42 -3.70 19.80 6.68
C ARG A 42 -3.42 18.69 5.65
N SER A 43 -2.78 19.03 4.53
CA SER A 43 -2.36 18.04 3.52
C SER A 43 -1.28 17.12 4.07
N ALA A 44 -0.32 17.65 4.82
CA ALA A 44 0.72 16.86 5.47
C ALA A 44 0.12 15.84 6.46
N LEU A 45 -0.91 16.21 7.23
CA LEU A 45 -1.62 15.31 8.13
C LEU A 45 -2.35 14.19 7.38
N TYR A 46 -3.01 14.49 6.25
CA TYR A 46 -3.63 13.45 5.42
C TYR A 46 -2.59 12.50 4.83
N LEU A 47 -1.45 13.02 4.36
CA LEU A 47 -0.34 12.22 3.84
C LEU A 47 0.28 11.34 4.93
N ALA A 48 0.49 11.89 6.13
CA ALA A 48 0.98 11.15 7.29
C ALA A 48 0.00 10.03 7.69
N GLY A 49 -1.31 10.32 7.70
CA GLY A 49 -2.34 9.32 7.93
C GLY A 49 -2.30 8.19 6.89
N GLY A 50 -2.20 8.53 5.60
CA GLY A 50 -2.05 7.56 4.53
C GLY A 50 -0.78 6.71 4.68
N ALA A 51 0.35 7.34 5.03
CA ALA A 51 1.61 6.64 5.26
C ALA A 51 1.54 5.67 6.45
N LEU A 52 0.86 6.05 7.53
CA LEU A 52 0.62 5.19 8.69
C LEU A 52 -0.22 3.97 8.33
N VAL A 53 -1.34 4.16 7.62
CA VAL A 53 -2.20 3.06 7.16
C VAL A 53 -1.42 2.11 6.23
N ASN A 54 -0.63 2.66 5.31
CA ASN A 54 0.19 1.86 4.41
C ASN A 54 1.27 1.05 5.17
N THR A 55 1.90 1.67 6.16
CA THR A 55 2.88 1.00 7.04
C THR A 55 2.24 -0.15 7.81
N ALA A 56 1.06 0.08 8.39
CA ALA A 56 0.30 -0.96 9.09
C ALA A 56 -0.10 -2.11 8.14
N GLY A 57 -0.57 -1.78 6.93
CA GLY A 57 -0.90 -2.76 5.90
C GLY A 57 0.31 -3.62 5.50
N SER A 58 1.46 -3.00 5.26
CA SER A 58 2.71 -3.71 4.96
C SER A 58 3.12 -4.63 6.10
N LEU A 59 2.99 -4.20 7.37
CA LEU A 59 3.29 -5.04 8.53
C LEU A 59 2.39 -6.28 8.60
N VAL A 60 1.08 -6.12 8.40
CA VAL A 60 0.13 -7.23 8.38
C VAL A 60 0.44 -8.18 7.22
N PHE A 61 0.80 -7.65 6.05
CA PHE A 61 1.21 -8.45 4.89
C PHE A 61 2.44 -9.31 5.18
N TRP A 62 3.50 -8.73 5.77
CA TRP A 62 4.70 -9.49 6.13
C TRP A 62 4.45 -10.48 7.27
N LEU A 63 3.57 -10.16 8.22
CA LEU A 63 3.11 -11.12 9.23
C LEU A 63 2.38 -12.31 8.58
N ALA A 64 1.49 -12.07 7.61
CA ALA A 64 0.82 -13.13 6.87
C ALA A 64 1.81 -14.00 6.08
N LEU A 65 2.81 -13.38 5.42
CA LEU A 65 3.89 -14.10 4.72
C LEU A 65 4.79 -14.91 5.65
N SER A 66 4.96 -14.49 6.90
CA SER A 66 5.72 -15.28 7.88
C SER A 66 4.99 -16.56 8.32
N ARG A 67 3.66 -16.62 8.10
CA ARG A 67 2.79 -17.74 8.52
C ARG A 67 2.27 -18.59 7.35
N SER A 68 2.50 -18.17 6.11
CA SER A 68 1.98 -18.82 4.90
C SER A 68 2.94 -18.67 3.71
N THR A 69 2.53 -19.10 2.51
CA THR A 69 3.33 -18.97 1.29
C THR A 69 2.99 -17.69 0.53
N VAL A 70 3.98 -17.14 -0.18
CA VAL A 70 3.79 -15.97 -1.07
C VAL A 70 2.67 -16.23 -2.08
N SER A 71 2.62 -17.44 -2.64
CA SER A 71 1.60 -17.87 -3.59
C SER A 71 0.16 -17.87 -3.06
N LYS A 72 -0.03 -17.85 -1.73
CA LYS A 72 -1.37 -17.75 -1.12
C LYS A 72 -1.66 -16.35 -0.63
N VAL A 73 -0.71 -15.74 0.06
CA VAL A 73 -0.90 -14.42 0.69
C VAL A 73 -1.00 -13.32 -0.36
N TYR A 74 -0.12 -13.32 -1.36
CA TYR A 74 -0.07 -12.23 -2.33
C TYR A 74 -1.36 -12.12 -3.16
N PRO A 75 -1.87 -13.19 -3.81
CA PRO A 75 -3.14 -13.11 -4.52
C PRO A 75 -4.29 -12.72 -3.59
N THR A 76 -4.37 -13.31 -2.39
CA THR A 76 -5.44 -13.01 -1.42
C THR A 76 -5.46 -11.53 -1.02
N THR A 77 -4.30 -10.93 -0.73
CA THR A 77 -4.21 -9.51 -0.37
C THR A 77 -4.64 -8.60 -1.52
N GLN A 78 -4.22 -8.91 -2.76
CA GLN A 78 -4.61 -8.14 -3.95
C GLN A 78 -6.12 -8.22 -4.20
N SER A 79 -6.68 -9.43 -4.12
CA SER A 79 -8.11 -9.69 -4.26
C SER A 79 -8.96 -8.92 -3.25
N ILE A 80 -8.55 -8.90 -1.98
CA ILE A 80 -9.22 -8.13 -0.92
C ILE A 80 -9.12 -6.63 -1.22
N PHE A 81 -7.93 -6.13 -1.58
CA PHE A 81 -7.72 -4.72 -1.87
C PHE A 81 -8.62 -4.24 -3.01
N ILE A 82 -8.63 -4.97 -4.13
CA ILE A 82 -9.47 -4.65 -5.30
C ILE A 82 -10.95 -4.66 -4.92
N SER A 83 -11.41 -5.67 -4.19
CA SER A 83 -12.83 -5.78 -3.78
C SER A 83 -13.25 -4.60 -2.91
N ILE A 84 -12.43 -4.24 -1.93
CA ILE A 84 -12.68 -3.11 -1.04
C ILE A 84 -12.64 -1.80 -1.82
N SER A 85 -11.70 -1.64 -2.77
CA SER A 85 -11.61 -0.44 -3.61
C SER A 85 -12.82 -0.26 -4.52
N VAL A 86 -13.31 -1.32 -5.16
CA VAL A 86 -14.53 -1.28 -5.98
C VAL A 86 -15.74 -0.91 -5.13
N LEU A 87 -15.87 -1.53 -3.95
CA LEU A 87 -16.94 -1.23 -3.00
C LEU A 87 -16.86 0.22 -2.50
N ALA A 88 -15.67 0.70 -2.15
CA ALA A 88 -15.45 2.06 -1.68
C ALA A 88 -15.74 3.09 -2.79
N GLY A 89 -15.36 2.82 -4.04
CA GLY A 89 -15.69 3.67 -5.18
C GLY A 89 -17.21 3.80 -5.35
N TRP A 90 -17.93 2.69 -5.25
CA TRP A 90 -19.39 2.71 -5.31
C TRP A 90 -20.02 3.49 -4.15
N LEU A 91 -19.59 3.22 -2.91
CA LEU A 91 -20.19 3.81 -1.71
C LEU A 91 -19.86 5.30 -1.52
N PHE A 92 -18.62 5.71 -1.82
CA PHE A 92 -18.13 7.04 -1.46
C PHE A 92 -17.97 7.98 -2.66
N LEU A 93 -17.76 7.46 -3.87
CA LEU A 93 -17.60 8.29 -5.07
C LEU A 93 -18.86 8.31 -5.94
N GLY A 94 -19.87 7.50 -5.63
CA GLY A 94 -21.10 7.39 -6.42
C GLY A 94 -20.89 6.70 -7.78
N ASP A 95 -19.76 6.02 -7.96
CA ASP A 95 -19.46 5.27 -9.19
C ASP A 95 -20.32 4.03 -9.26
N SER A 96 -21.26 3.98 -10.22
CA SER A 96 -22.02 2.76 -10.49
C SER A 96 -21.09 1.68 -11.06
N PRO A 97 -20.85 0.56 -10.34
CA PRO A 97 -19.88 -0.44 -10.77
C PRO A 97 -20.37 -1.08 -12.08
N LYS A 98 -19.66 -0.82 -13.17
CA LYS A 98 -19.95 -1.41 -14.49
C LYS A 98 -19.74 -2.92 -14.40
N ILE A 99 -20.54 -3.70 -15.13
CA ILE A 99 -20.43 -5.17 -15.18
C ILE A 99 -18.99 -5.63 -15.49
N GLY A 100 -18.25 -4.89 -16.32
CA GLY A 100 -16.84 -5.18 -16.60
C GLY A 100 -15.89 -4.99 -15.41
N VAL A 101 -16.19 -4.07 -14.48
CA VAL A 101 -15.39 -3.85 -13.26
C VAL A 101 -15.66 -4.95 -12.24
N ILE A 102 -16.92 -5.34 -12.09
CA ILE A 102 -17.32 -6.46 -11.21
C ILE A 102 -16.78 -7.79 -11.75
N GLY A 103 -16.94 -8.04 -13.04
CA GLY A 103 -16.42 -9.23 -13.72
C GLY A 103 -14.89 -9.30 -13.69
N GLY A 104 -14.20 -8.17 -13.88
CA GLY A 104 -12.75 -8.07 -13.75
C GLY A 104 -12.27 -8.35 -12.33
N ALA A 105 -12.96 -7.81 -11.32
CA ALA A 105 -12.65 -8.11 -9.91
C ALA A 105 -12.82 -9.61 -9.61
N ILE A 106 -13.92 -10.24 -10.06
CA ILE A 106 -14.15 -11.68 -9.87
C ILE A 106 -13.07 -12.53 -10.57
N LEU A 107 -12.65 -12.16 -11.78
CA LEU A 107 -11.58 -12.87 -12.50
C LEU A 107 -10.23 -12.78 -11.77
N ILE A 108 -9.89 -11.64 -11.17
CA ILE A 108 -8.66 -11.47 -10.39
C ILE A 108 -8.73 -12.25 -9.07
N ILE A 109 -9.93 -12.38 -8.49
CA ILE A 109 -10.15 -13.13 -7.24
C ILE A 109 -10.14 -14.65 -7.48
N GLY A 110 -10.65 -15.11 -8.62
CA GLY A 110 -10.83 -16.53 -8.94
C GLY A 110 -9.69 -17.19 -9.73
N ALA A 111 -8.71 -16.42 -10.22
CA ALA A 111 -7.50 -16.91 -10.89
C ALA A 111 -6.37 -17.23 -9.89
#